data_AF-A0A4S4F564-F1
#
_entry.id   AF-A0A4S4F564-F1
#
_cell.length_a   1.000
_cell.length_b   1.000
_cell.length_c   1.000
_cell.angle_alpha   90.00
_cell.angle_beta   90.00
_cell.angle_gamma   90.00
#
_symmetry.space_group_name_H-M   'P 1'
#
loop_
_entity.id
_entity.type
_entity.pdbx_description
1 polymer ?
#
loop_
_entity_poly.entity_id
_entity_poly.type
_entity_poly.pdbx_seq_one_letter_code
_entity_poly.pdbx_strand_id
1 'polypeptide(L)'
;MVDKSIWDSARVTERHEGADAAKHARELLMEATGADDVQSARQMVVGRPPLDDDVDRVSQPVVFRVPSGWKTLIENDAASQGQSVSEYMRDLVYANHKRLQAA
;
A
#
# COMPACT_ATOMS: atom_id res chain seq x y z
N MET A 1 -45.57 -5.89 6.46
CA MET A 1 -45.55 -7.16 5.72
C MET A 1 -44.27 -7.12 4.89
N VAL A 2 -43.23 -7.85 5.29
CA VAL A 2 -41.91 -7.78 4.63
C VAL A 2 -41.97 -8.58 3.34
N ASP A 3 -41.67 -7.92 2.23
CA ASP A 3 -41.62 -8.49 0.89
C ASP A 3 -40.53 -9.57 0.83
N LYS A 4 -40.95 -10.81 0.57
CA LYS A 4 -40.07 -11.99 0.48
C LYS A 4 -39.48 -12.20 -0.92
N SER A 5 -39.68 -11.28 -1.88
CA SER A 5 -39.24 -11.46 -3.27
C SER A 5 -37.74 -11.26 -3.50
N ILE A 6 -36.99 -10.77 -2.51
CA ILE A 6 -35.53 -10.59 -2.63
C ILE A 6 -34.75 -11.93 -2.62
N TRP A 7 -35.42 -13.04 -2.27
CA TRP A 7 -34.83 -14.38 -2.19
C TRP A 7 -35.24 -15.32 -3.33
N ASP A 8 -35.75 -14.79 -4.44
CA ASP A 8 -36.03 -15.62 -5.60
C ASP A 8 -34.71 -16.11 -6.22
N SER A 9 -34.32 -17.32 -5.80
CA SER A 9 -33.00 -17.93 -5.96
C SER A 9 -32.81 -18.55 -7.34
N ALA A 10 -33.42 -17.94 -8.37
CA ALA A 10 -33.49 -18.47 -9.73
C ALA A 10 -32.70 -17.63 -10.75
N ARG A 11 -31.66 -16.91 -10.31
CA ARG A 11 -30.60 -16.53 -11.26
C ARG A 11 -29.81 -17.79 -11.57
N VAL A 12 -30.22 -18.44 -12.65
CA VAL A 12 -29.46 -19.47 -13.36
C VAL A 12 -28.05 -18.93 -13.53
N THR A 13 -27.12 -19.35 -12.68
CA THR A 13 -25.70 -19.19 -12.94
C THR A 13 -25.38 -20.17 -14.05
N GLU A 14 -25.43 -19.69 -15.28
CA GLU A 14 -24.85 -20.43 -16.41
C GLU A 14 -23.41 -20.78 -16.00
N ARG A 15 -23.16 -22.08 -15.79
CA ARG A 15 -21.83 -22.60 -15.51
C ARG A 15 -21.05 -22.54 -16.81
N HIS A 16 -20.42 -21.41 -17.06
CA HIS A 16 -19.32 -21.35 -17.98
C HIS A 16 -18.13 -22.04 -17.30
N GLU A 17 -17.58 -23.08 -17.92
CA GLU A 17 -16.39 -23.78 -17.43
C GLU A 17 -15.15 -23.35 -18.24
N GLY A 18 -13.99 -23.30 -17.61
CA GLY A 18 -12.72 -23.00 -18.29
C GLY A 18 -12.63 -21.58 -18.87
N ALA A 19 -12.20 -21.47 -20.13
CA ALA A 19 -11.89 -20.20 -20.79
C ALA A 19 -13.11 -19.27 -20.94
N ASP A 20 -14.30 -19.85 -21.09
CA ASP A 20 -15.55 -19.09 -21.25
C ASP A 20 -15.97 -18.42 -19.95
N ALA A 21 -15.72 -19.07 -18.81
CA ALA A 21 -15.94 -18.49 -17.49
C ALA A 21 -15.06 -17.26 -17.26
N ALA A 22 -13.79 -17.37 -17.69
CA ALA A 22 -12.83 -16.29 -17.58
C ALA A 22 -13.19 -15.11 -18.49
N LYS A 23 -13.77 -15.37 -19.67
CA LYS A 23 -14.26 -14.32 -20.57
C LYS A 23 -15.49 -13.62 -20.01
N HIS A 24 -16.49 -14.39 -19.57
CA HIS A 24 -17.71 -13.84 -18.99
C HIS A 24 -17.44 -13.04 -17.72
N ALA A 25 -16.51 -13.50 -16.86
CA ALA A 25 -16.09 -12.74 -15.68
C ALA A 25 -15.41 -11.40 -16.04
N ARG A 26 -14.67 -11.32 -17.16
CA ARG A 26 -14.06 -10.07 -17.62
C ARG A 26 -15.11 -9.09 -18.13
N GLU A 27 -16.07 -9.57 -18.90
CA GLU A 27 -17.18 -8.77 -19.42
C GLU A 27 -18.00 -8.16 -18.28
N LEU A 28 -18.36 -8.97 -17.28
CA LEU A 28 -19.06 -8.48 -16.08
C LEU A 28 -18.26 -7.46 -15.28
N LEU A 29 -16.93 -7.65 -15.15
CA LEU A 29 -16.06 -6.68 -14.46
C LEU A 29 -16.00 -5.34 -15.19
N MET A 30 -15.89 -5.36 -16.52
CA MET A 30 -15.88 -4.15 -17.34
C MET A 30 -17.23 -3.44 -17.29
N GLU A 31 -18.34 -4.18 -17.42
CA GLU A 31 -19.69 -3.62 -17.35
C GLU A 31 -19.98 -2.98 -15.98
N ALA A 32 -19.58 -3.63 -14.89
CA ALA A 32 -19.80 -3.12 -13.54
C ALA A 32 -18.98 -1.87 -13.20
N THR A 33 -17.85 -1.63 -13.88
CA THR A 33 -16.94 -0.52 -13.61
C THR A 33 -16.97 0.58 -14.68
N GLY A 34 -17.51 0.30 -15.86
CA GLY A 34 -17.48 1.20 -17.01
C GLY A 34 -16.08 1.40 -17.61
N ALA A 35 -15.12 0.52 -17.30
CA ALA A 35 -13.75 0.63 -17.77
C ALA A 35 -13.57 0.01 -19.16
N ASP A 36 -12.75 0.64 -20.00
CA ASP A 36 -12.45 0.19 -21.36
C ASP A 36 -11.51 -1.02 -21.41
N ASP A 37 -10.87 -1.36 -20.30
CA ASP A 37 -9.96 -2.49 -20.18
C ASP A 37 -10.03 -3.18 -18.80
N VAL A 38 -9.60 -4.45 -18.77
CA VAL A 38 -9.69 -5.33 -17.60
C VAL A 38 -8.78 -4.87 -16.45
N GLN A 39 -7.66 -4.20 -16.72
CA GLN A 39 -6.76 -3.72 -15.66
C GLN A 39 -7.40 -2.54 -14.93
N SER A 40 -7.94 -1.57 -15.69
CA SER A 40 -8.69 -0.43 -15.16
C SER A 40 -9.92 -0.90 -14.36
N ALA A 41 -10.68 -1.86 -14.88
CA ALA A 41 -11.80 -2.47 -14.17
C ALA A 41 -11.37 -3.10 -12.83
N ARG A 42 -10.26 -3.84 -12.82
CA ARG A 42 -9.73 -4.45 -11.59
C ARG A 42 -9.26 -3.41 -10.58
N GLN A 43 -8.62 -2.33 -11.02
CA GLN A 43 -8.18 -1.24 -10.14
C GLN A 43 -9.37 -0.54 -9.48
N MET A 44 -10.44 -0.32 -10.24
CA MET A 44 -11.69 0.26 -9.74
C MET A 44 -12.40 -0.63 -8.71
N VAL A 45 -12.48 -1.95 -8.96
CA VAL A 45 -13.09 -2.91 -8.01
C VAL A 45 -12.26 -3.10 -6.75
N VAL A 46 -10.94 -3.18 -6.87
CA VAL A 46 -10.03 -3.44 -5.73
C VAL A 46 -9.71 -2.16 -4.95
N GLY A 47 -10.07 -0.98 -5.48
CA GLY A 47 -9.92 0.31 -4.80
C GLY A 47 -8.45 0.72 -4.57
N ARG A 48 -7.51 0.08 -5.26
CA ARG A 48 -6.11 0.48 -5.24
C ARG A 48 -5.84 1.32 -6.49
N PRO A 49 -5.63 2.63 -6.36
CA PRO A 49 -5.15 3.42 -7.48
C PRO A 49 -3.86 2.79 -8.01
N PRO A 50 -3.59 2.87 -9.33
CA PRO A 50 -2.28 2.52 -9.85
C PRO A 50 -1.27 3.30 -9.02
N LEU A 51 -0.28 2.58 -8.48
CA LEU A 51 0.94 3.23 -8.05
C LEU A 51 1.46 3.85 -9.34
N ASP A 52 1.29 5.16 -9.52
CA ASP A 52 1.95 5.88 -10.59
C ASP A 52 3.39 5.33 -10.67
N ASP A 53 3.80 4.99 -11.88
CA ASP A 53 5.11 4.44 -12.26
C ASP A 53 6.27 5.43 -11.99
N ASP A 54 6.12 6.31 -10.99
CA ASP A 54 7.04 7.40 -10.64
C ASP A 54 7.28 7.51 -9.12
N VAL A 55 7.11 6.40 -8.39
CA VAL A 55 7.68 6.30 -7.04
C VAL A 55 8.67 5.15 -6.98
N ASP A 56 9.75 5.31 -7.75
CA ASP A 56 11.07 5.22 -7.12
C ASP A 56 10.99 6.04 -5.82
N ARG A 57 10.62 5.37 -4.71
CA ARG A 57 10.78 5.90 -3.37
C ARG A 57 12.28 5.94 -3.08
N VAL A 58 13.02 6.74 -3.85
CA VAL A 58 14.32 7.25 -3.45
C VAL A 58 14.04 7.88 -2.10
N SER A 59 14.63 7.30 -1.06
CA SER A 59 14.58 7.86 0.29
C SER A 59 14.93 9.33 0.18
N GLN A 60 13.94 10.22 0.35
CA GLN A 60 14.15 11.65 0.29
C GLN A 60 15.28 11.99 1.28
N PRO A 61 16.37 12.63 0.83
CA PRO A 61 17.50 12.91 1.70
C PRO A 61 17.08 13.89 2.80
N VAL A 62 17.03 13.43 4.04
CA VAL A 62 16.74 14.27 5.20
C VAL A 62 18.05 14.82 5.76
N VAL A 63 18.16 16.15 5.84
CA VAL A 63 19.35 16.84 6.37
C VAL A 63 19.08 17.30 7.81
N PHE A 64 19.87 16.79 8.74
CA PHE A 64 19.84 17.21 10.15
C PHE A 64 20.95 18.23 10.39
N ARG A 65 20.61 19.34 11.07
CA ARG A 65 21.61 20.27 11.60
C ARG A 65 21.83 19.97 13.07
N VAL A 66 23.05 19.60 13.43
CA VAL A 66 23.45 19.31 14.80
C VAL A 66 24.65 20.18 15.20
N PRO A 67 24.83 20.48 16.50
CA PRO A 67 26.05 21.11 16.99
C PRO A 67 27.30 20.31 16.58
N SER A 68 28.42 21.00 16.32
CA SER A 68 29.66 20.36 15.86
C SER A 68 30.17 19.28 16.82
N GLY A 69 30.10 19.51 18.13
CA GLY A 69 30.49 18.52 19.15
C GLY A 69 29.62 17.26 19.16
N TRP A 70 28.40 17.33 18.64
CA TRP A 70 27.49 16.17 18.59
C TRP A 70 27.77 15.28 17.41
N LYS A 71 28.27 15.83 16.29
CA LYS A 71 28.58 15.04 15.10
C LYS A 71 29.55 13.91 15.43
N THR A 72 30.65 14.23 16.10
CA THR A 72 31.67 13.23 16.49
C THR A 72 31.11 12.19 17.45
N LEU A 73 30.22 12.58 18.37
CA LEU A 73 29.57 11.64 19.29
C LEU A 73 28.65 10.68 18.53
N ILE A 74 27.81 11.20 17.64
CA ILE A 74 26.89 10.41 16.80
C ILE A 74 27.67 9.43 15.92
N GLU A 75 28.79 9.86 15.32
CA GLU A 75 29.64 9.02 14.49
C GLU A 75 30.29 7.89 15.30
N ASN A 76 30.80 8.18 16.50
CA ASN A 76 31.39 7.17 17.38
C ASN A 76 30.35 6.17 17.90
N ASP A 77 29.17 6.65 18.29
CA ASP A 77 28.09 5.79 18.78
C ASP A 77 27.58 4.86 17.68
N ALA A 78 27.36 5.37 16.46
CA ALA A 78 26.99 4.56 15.31
C ALA A 78 28.05 3.50 14.99
N ALA A 79 29.34 3.87 15.01
CA ALA A 79 30.44 2.94 14.78
C ALA A 79 30.52 1.85 15.86
N SER A 80 30.31 2.20 17.13
CA SER A 80 30.30 1.25 18.25
C SER A 80 29.18 0.20 18.15
N GLN A 81 28.08 0.55 17.46
CA GLN A 81 26.93 -0.31 17.21
C GLN A 81 27.01 -1.04 15.86
N GLY A 82 28.08 -0.83 15.08
CA GLY A 82 28.23 -1.42 13.75
C GLY A 82 27.22 -0.92 12.72
N GLN A 83 26.63 0.27 12.95
CA GLN A 83 25.59 0.86 12.12
C GLN A 83 26.12 2.01 11.27
N SER A 84 25.42 2.32 10.17
CA SER A 84 25.63 3.59 9.47
C SER A 84 25.07 4.76 10.27
N VAL A 85 25.66 5.96 10.12
CA VAL A 85 25.16 7.18 10.78
C VAL A 85 23.68 7.43 10.47
N SER A 86 23.26 7.19 9.22
CA SER A 86 21.86 7.36 8.79
C SER A 86 20.91 6.38 9.48
N GLU A 87 21.35 5.14 9.70
CA GLU A 87 20.56 4.12 10.40
C GLU A 87 20.43 4.44 11.89
N TYR A 88 21.55 4.76 12.52
CA TYR A 88 21.58 5.19 13.91
C TYR A 88 20.68 6.40 14.17
N MET A 89 20.70 7.40 13.29
CA MET A 89 19.82 8.58 13.38
C MET A 89 18.33 8.23 13.20
N ARG A 90 18.00 7.26 12.33
CA ARG A 90 16.60 6.79 12.18
C ARG A 90 16.12 6.12 13.47
N ASP A 91 16.97 5.30 14.09
CA ASP A 91 16.63 4.60 15.34
C ASP A 91 16.39 5.60 16.48
N LEU A 92 17.22 6.64 16.59
CA LEU A 92 17.04 7.71 17.58
C LEU A 92 15.70 8.45 17.38
N VAL A 93 15.38 8.83 16.13
CA VAL A 93 14.11 9.50 15.81
C VAL A 93 12.93 8.61 16.16
N TYR A 94 13.00 7.32 15.81
CA TYR A 94 11.95 6.35 16.08
C TYR A 94 11.75 6.11 17.58
N ALA A 95 12.83 5.94 18.33
CA ALA A 95 12.79 5.76 19.78
C ALA A 95 12.16 6.98 20.47
N ASN A 96 12.56 8.20 20.08
CA ASN A 96 11.97 9.42 20.64
C ASN A 96 10.48 9.56 20.29
N HIS A 97 10.09 9.20 19.06
CA HIS A 97 8.67 9.21 18.66
C HIS A 97 7.83 8.28 19.54
N LYS A 98 8.29 7.04 19.77
CA LYS A 98 7.61 6.10 20.67
C LYS A 98 7.50 6.63 22.09
N ARG A 99 8.56 7.24 22.61
CA ARG A 99 8.56 7.84 23.95
C ARG A 99 7.51 8.95 24.08
N LEU A 100 7.36 9.79 23.06
CA LEU A 100 6.37 10.87 23.04
C LEU A 100 4.93 10.36 22.90
N GLN A 101 4.70 9.22 22.25
CA GLN A 101 3.38 8.60 22.19
C GLN A 101 2.95 7.93 23.50
N ALA A 102 3.92 7.55 24.33
CA ALA A 102 3.68 6.87 25.60
C ALA A 102 3.59 7.83 26.81
N ALA A 103 3.79 9.13 26.60
CA ALA A 103 3.75 10.18 27.61
C ALA A 103 2.44 10.99 27.51
#